data_AF-A0A358CSV8-F1
#
_entry.id   AF-A0A358CSV8-F1
#
_cell.length_a   1.000
_cell.length_b   1.000
_cell.length_c   1.000
_cell.angle_alpha   90.00
_cell.angle_beta   90.00
_cell.angle_gamma   90.00
#
_symmetry.space_group_name_H-M   'P 1'
#
loop_
_entity.id
_entity.type
_entity.pdbx_description
1 polymer ?
#
loop_
_entity_poly.entity_id
_entity_poly.type
_entity_poly.pdbx_seq_one_letter_code
_entity_poly.pdbx_strand_id
1 'polypeptide(L)'
;MEITEVRIKLVERTTERLMAFCSITIDDAFVIRDLKLIGGPRGLFVAMQSRKLCIHCRRCSSKNPLKAAFCNACGDKIMRQHLSRD
;
A
#
# COMPACT_ATOMS: atom_id res chain seq x y z
N MET A 1 24.07 -2.05 0.23
CA MET A 1 22.65 -2.42 0.18
C MET A 1 22.44 -3.30 -1.04
N GLU A 2 22.40 -4.60 -0.80
CA GLU A 2 22.23 -5.64 -1.80
C GLU A 2 20.97 -6.45 -1.50
N ILE A 3 20.28 -6.92 -2.53
CA ILE A 3 19.15 -7.84 -2.38
C ILE A 3 19.70 -9.25 -2.34
N THR A 4 19.68 -9.87 -1.16
CA THR A 4 20.28 -11.19 -0.94
C THR A 4 19.29 -12.34 -1.13
N GLU A 5 17.99 -12.06 -1.08
CA GLU A 5 16.95 -13.07 -1.32
C GLU A 5 15.73 -12.45 -2.02
N VAL A 6 15.09 -13.22 -2.92
CA VAL A 6 13.83 -12.87 -3.56
C VAL A 6 12.87 -14.05 -3.53
N ARG A 7 11.67 -13.84 -2.96
CA ARG A 7 10.55 -14.80 -2.98
C ARG A 7 9.40 -14.24 -3.80
N ILE A 8 8.85 -15.03 -4.73
CA ILE A 8 7.76 -14.60 -5.63
C ILE A 8 6.59 -15.56 -5.50
N LYS A 9 5.38 -15.00 -5.36
CA LYS A 9 4.10 -15.72 -5.41
C LYS A 9 3.25 -15.13 -6.52
N LEU A 10 3.09 -15.88 -7.61
CA LEU A 10 2.25 -15.51 -8.73
C LEU A 10 0.77 -15.44 -8.32
N VAL A 11 0.02 -14.55 -8.94
CA VAL A 11 -1.43 -14.39 -8.73
C VAL A 11 -2.16 -14.99 -9.92
N GLU A 12 -2.98 -16.02 -9.67
CA GLU A 12 -3.70 -16.76 -10.72
C GLU A 12 -4.89 -16.00 -11.32
N ARG A 13 -5.46 -15.04 -10.58
CA ARG A 13 -6.62 -14.24 -11.01
C ARG A 13 -6.22 -12.83 -11.39
N THR A 14 -6.28 -12.58 -12.69
CA THR A 14 -5.95 -11.37 -13.44
C THR A 14 -6.83 -10.17 -13.07
N THR A 15 -6.63 -9.57 -11.90
CA THR A 15 -6.68 -8.10 -11.90
C THR A 15 -5.64 -7.65 -12.92
N GLU A 16 -6.06 -6.97 -13.99
CA GLU A 16 -5.33 -6.82 -15.27
C GLU A 16 -3.86 -6.42 -15.14
N ARG A 17 -3.46 -5.81 -14.02
CA ARG A 17 -2.11 -5.32 -13.79
C ARG A 17 -1.34 -6.03 -12.68
N LEU A 18 -1.95 -6.72 -11.71
CA LEU A 18 -1.20 -7.37 -10.63
C LEU A 18 -0.81 -8.80 -11.04
N MET A 19 0.49 -9.03 -11.22
CA MET A 19 1.02 -10.31 -11.70
C MET A 19 1.48 -11.22 -10.56
N ALA A 20 2.12 -10.64 -9.55
CA ALA A 20 2.65 -11.39 -8.41
C ALA A 20 2.84 -10.52 -7.18
N PHE A 21 2.88 -11.16 -6.02
CA PHE A 21 3.48 -10.59 -4.82
C PHE A 21 4.93 -11.08 -4.70
N CYS A 22 5.84 -10.20 -4.28
CA CYS A 22 7.20 -10.58 -3.94
C CYS A 22 7.60 -10.12 -2.54
N SER A 23 8.62 -10.76 -2.01
CA SER A 23 9.31 -10.35 -0.79
C SER A 23 10.80 -10.39 -1.07
N ILE A 24 11.53 -9.40 -0.57
CA ILE A 24 12.98 -9.32 -0.72
C ILE A 24 13.65 -9.26 0.65
N THR A 25 14.83 -9.84 0.75
CA THR A 25 15.73 -9.67 1.89
C THR A 25 16.90 -8.79 1.45
N ILE A 26 17.22 -7.78 2.24
CA ILE A 26 18.32 -6.84 2.01
C ILE A 26 19.42 -7.16 3.02
N ASP A 27 20.65 -7.28 2.53
CA ASP A 27 21.88 -7.50 3.31
C ASP A 27 21.73 -8.65 4.35
N ASP A 28 20.96 -9.69 4.02
CA ASP A 28 20.60 -10.82 4.92
C ASP A 28 19.99 -10.44 6.27
N ALA A 29 19.57 -9.18 6.44
CA ALA A 29 19.21 -8.61 7.73
C ALA A 29 17.78 -8.04 7.75
N PHE A 30 17.27 -7.59 6.60
CA PHE A 30 16.01 -6.86 6.55
C PHE A 30 15.06 -7.36 5.47
N VAL A 31 13.88 -7.84 5.87
CA VAL A 31 12.88 -8.40 4.96
C VAL A 31 11.78 -7.38 4.66
N ILE A 32 11.57 -7.09 3.39
CA ILE A 32 10.42 -6.32 2.89
C ILE A 32 9.43 -7.30 2.26
N ARG A 33 8.20 -7.31 2.77
CA ARG A 33 7.11 -8.18 2.28
C ARG A 33 6.11 -7.41 1.42
N ASP A 34 5.30 -8.18 0.70
CA ASP A 34 4.11 -7.74 -0.04
C ASP A 34 4.36 -6.75 -1.19
N LEU A 35 5.60 -6.62 -1.68
CA LEU A 35 5.91 -5.90 -2.91
C LEU A 35 5.09 -6.47 -4.07
N LYS A 36 4.74 -5.62 -5.05
CA LYS A 36 3.86 -6.02 -6.15
C LYS A 36 4.61 -5.98 -7.47
N LEU A 37 4.53 -7.06 -8.24
CA LEU A 37 4.92 -7.07 -9.65
C LEU A 37 3.72 -6.66 -10.49
N ILE A 38 3.85 -5.54 -11.19
CA ILE A 38 2.78 -4.91 -11.95
C ILE A 38 3.09 -4.93 -13.45
N GLY A 39 2.13 -5.36 -14.27
CA GLY A 39 2.13 -5.20 -15.71
C GLY A 39 1.72 -3.79 -16.11
N GLY A 40 2.67 -3.01 -16.61
CA GLY A 40 2.45 -1.68 -17.15
C GLY A 40 2.50 -1.63 -18.68
N PRO A 41 2.13 -0.49 -19.30
CA PRO A 41 2.17 -0.32 -20.75
C PRO A 41 3.58 -0.45 -21.36
N ARG A 42 4.63 -0.22 -20.56
CA ARG A 42 6.05 -0.30 -20.97
C ARG A 42 6.76 -1.55 -20.42
N GLY A 43 5.99 -2.55 -20.00
CA GLY A 43 6.51 -3.78 -19.41
C GLY A 43 6.28 -3.90 -17.90
N LEU A 44 6.93 -4.90 -17.30
CA LEU A 44 6.81 -5.22 -15.88
C LEU A 44 7.60 -4.23 -15.02
N PHE A 45 7.05 -3.88 -13.86
CA PHE A 45 7.77 -3.10 -12.86
C PHE A 45 7.40 -3.54 -11.44
N VAL A 46 8.29 -3.27 -10.50
CA VAL A 46 8.07 -3.52 -9.08
C VAL A 46 7.47 -2.27 -8.44
N ALA A 47 6.32 -2.43 -7.80
CA ALA A 47 5.70 -1.41 -6.98
C ALA A 47 5.95 -1.72 -5.49
N MET A 48 6.52 -0.73 -4.79
CA MET A 48 6.81 -0.81 -3.37
C MET A 48 5.51 -0.92 -2.53
N GLN A 49 5.64 -1.44 -1.30
CA GLN A 49 4.54 -1.46 -0.34
C GLN A 49 4.01 -0.03 -0.14
N SER A 50 2.82 0.22 -0.66
CA SER A 50 2.10 1.47 -0.42
C SER A 50 0.83 1.15 0.35
N ARG A 51 0.68 1.78 1.52
CA ARG A 51 -0.57 1.75 2.27
C ARG A 51 -1.20 3.12 2.20
N LYS A 52 -2.47 3.17 1.80
CA LYS A 52 -3.25 4.40 1.86
C LYS A 52 -3.45 4.76 3.33
N LEU A 53 -2.93 5.92 3.74
CA LEU A 53 -3.15 6.44 5.09
C LEU A 53 -4.63 6.74 5.29
N CYS A 54 -5.15 6.29 6.42
CA CYS A 54 -6.55 6.42 6.78
C CYS A 54 -6.69 6.85 8.24
N ILE A 55 -7.82 7.47 8.55
CA ILE A 55 -8.22 7.86 9.89
C ILE A 55 -9.66 7.42 10.15
N HIS A 56 -9.99 7.15 11.40
CA HIS A 56 -11.34 6.78 11.79
C HIS A 56 -12.18 8.01 12.11
N CYS A 57 -13.43 8.02 11.64
CA CYS A 57 -14.39 9.06 11.98
C CYS A 57 -14.68 9.03 13.48
N ARG A 58 -14.66 10.18 14.16
CA ARG A 58 -14.95 10.25 15.61
C ARG A 58 -16.40 9.94 15.96
N ARG A 59 -17.32 10.14 15.01
CA ARG A 59 -18.76 9.91 15.22
C ARG A 59 -19.19 8.49 14.96
N CYS A 60 -18.76 7.88 13.84
CA CYS A 60 -19.23 6.54 13.44
C CYS A 60 -18.11 5.50 13.31
N SER A 61 -16.87 5.83 13.65
CA SER A 61 -15.69 4.94 13.56
C SER A 61 -15.37 4.40 12.18
N SER A 62 -16.02 4.86 11.11
CA SER A 62 -15.70 4.44 9.75
C SER A 62 -14.30 4.88 9.31
N LYS A 63 -13.64 4.04 8.52
CA LYS A 63 -12.29 4.30 7.99
C LYS A 63 -12.36 5.22 6.77
N ASN A 64 -11.72 6.38 6.87
CA ASN A 64 -11.74 7.42 5.85
C ASN A 64 -10.31 7.71 5.35
N PRO A 65 -10.13 8.10 4.08
CA PRO A 65 -8.83 8.60 3.59
C PRO A 65 -8.35 9.77 4.44
N LEU A 66 -7.05 9.83 4.72
CA LEU A 66 -6.47 10.88 5.57
C LEU A 66 -6.80 12.31 5.10
N LYS A 67 -6.92 12.52 3.78
CA LYS A 67 -7.22 13.83 3.17
C LYS A 67 -8.72 14.13 3.00
N ALA A 68 -9.61 13.24 3.44
CA ALA A 68 -11.05 13.46 3.32
C ALA A 68 -11.48 14.65 4.21
N ALA A 69 -12.29 15.57 3.67
CA ALA A 69 -12.85 16.68 4.45
C ALA A 69 -14.05 16.23 5.31
N PHE A 70 -14.79 15.22 4.83
CA PHE A 70 -15.97 14.67 5.46
C PHE A 70 -15.90 13.14 5.48
N CYS A 71 -16.62 12.54 6.41
CA CYS A 71 -16.74 11.11 6.56
C CYS A 71 -17.57 10.53 5.41
N ASN A 72 -17.03 9.55 4.67
CA ASN A 72 -17.69 8.87 3.56
C ASN A 72 -18.92 8.04 3.98
N ALA A 73 -19.08 7.73 5.27
CA ALA A 73 -20.24 7.01 5.80
C ALA A 73 -21.33 7.91 6.41
N CYS A 74 -20.98 8.79 7.36
CA CYS A 74 -21.96 9.60 8.10
C CYS A 74 -21.97 11.10 7.76
N GLY A 75 -21.10 11.57 6.85
CA GLY A 75 -21.01 12.98 6.44
C GLY A 75 -20.36 13.93 7.46
N ASP A 76 -20.00 13.45 8.65
CA ASP A 76 -19.39 14.29 9.69
C ASP A 76 -18.02 14.85 9.29
N LYS A 77 -17.65 16.03 9.79
CA LYS A 77 -16.41 16.70 9.43
C LYS A 77 -15.21 15.92 9.99
N ILE A 78 -14.26 15.62 9.11
CA ILE A 78 -13.02 14.96 9.49
C ILE A 78 -12.01 16.04 9.91
N MET A 79 -11.55 15.96 11.17
CA MET A 79 -10.56 16.89 11.70
C MET A 79 -9.20 16.59 11.05
N ARG A 80 -8.65 17.56 10.31
CA ARG A 80 -7.32 17.43 9.71
C ARG A 80 -6.29 17.30 10.82
N GLN A 81 -5.73 16.12 10.99
CA GLN A 81 -4.52 15.97 11.80
C GLN A 81 -3.35 16.55 10.98
N HIS A 82 -2.63 17.51 11.55
CA HIS A 82 -1.30 17.87 11.06
C HIS A 82 -0.40 16.66 11.27
N LEU A 83 -0.21 15.83 10.24
CA LEU A 83 0.88 14.86 10.26
C LEU A 83 2.16 15.63 9.92
N SER A 84 3.19 15.47 10.76
CA SER A 84 4.57 15.78 10.39
C SER A 84 4.88 15.04 9.09
N ARG A 85 5.49 15.77 8.15
CA ARG A 85 6.04 15.18 6.93
C ARG A 85 7.40 14.62 7.32
N ASP A 86 7.42 13.41 7.85
CA ASP A 86 8.64 12.62 7.96
C ASP A 86 8.86 11.79 6.69
#